data_AF-A0A644Z0U7-F1
#
_entry.id   AF-A0A644Z0U7-F1
#
_cell.length_a   1.000
_cell.length_b   1.000
_cell.length_c   1.000
_cell.angle_alpha   90.00
_cell.angle_beta   90.00
_cell.angle_gamma   90.00
#
_symmetry.space_group_name_H-M   'P 1'
#
loop_
_entity.id
_entity.type
_entity.pdbx_description
1 polymer ?
#
loop_
_entity_poly.entity_id
_entity_poly.type
_entity_poly.pdbx_seq_one_letter_code
_entity_poly.pdbx_strand_id
1 'polypeptide(L)'
;MNIMIYFFPILINSVLSGIFFITPYRLAAEGSSGIVVGMATAVWSVIYGLVSILIGRIANSRNAPVLIELGGIVVALSAFGFIILDGLYMQFFWIALNGCGIAFYCMPFQLFMKRLEPDARTGVVRASALYT
;
A
#
# COMPACT_ATOMS: atom_id res chain seq x y z
N MET A 1 17.19 15.42 -12.05
CA MET A 1 15.84 15.00 -11.60
C MET A 1 15.73 13.50 -11.87
N ASN A 2 15.89 12.66 -10.85
CA ASN A 2 15.93 11.21 -11.04
C ASN A 2 14.52 10.65 -11.22
N ILE A 3 14.08 10.54 -12.48
CA ILE A 3 12.78 9.97 -12.90
C ILE A 3 12.54 8.57 -12.29
N MET A 4 13.59 7.80 -12.01
CA MET A 4 13.51 6.48 -11.38
C MET A 4 12.77 6.46 -10.04
N ILE A 5 12.80 7.54 -9.25
CA ILE A 5 12.11 7.58 -7.96
C ILE A 5 10.59 7.60 -8.14
N TYR A 6 10.10 8.12 -9.29
CA TYR A 6 8.68 8.14 -9.63
C TYR A 6 8.16 6.80 -10.22
N PHE A 7 9.06 5.88 -10.58
CA PHE A 7 8.66 4.52 -11.01
C PHE A 7 8.16 3.66 -9.85
N PHE A 8 8.72 3.82 -8.65
CA PHE A 8 8.29 3.09 -7.46
C PHE A 8 6.79 3.26 -7.16
N PRO A 9 6.30 4.51 -7.08
CA PRO A 9 4.88 4.77 -6.90
C PRO A 9 4.00 4.14 -8.00
N ILE A 10 4.43 4.21 -9.27
CA ILE A 10 3.71 3.59 -10.39
C ILE A 10 3.56 2.07 -10.20
N LEU A 11 4.64 1.39 -9.80
CA LEU A 11 4.65 -0.06 -9.58
C LEU A 11 3.75 -0.45 -8.41
N ILE A 12 3.86 0.26 -7.27
CA ILE A 12 3.05 0.00 -6.09
C ILE A 12 1.56 0.17 -6.39
N ASN A 13 1.18 1.26 -7.07
CA ASN A 13 -0.20 1.48 -7.46
C ASN A 13 -0.70 0.43 -8.46
N SER A 14 0.13 -0.03 -9.39
CA SER A 14 -0.27 -1.09 -10.33
C SER A 14 -0.60 -2.40 -9.60
N VAL A 15 0.23 -2.79 -8.63
CA VAL A 15 -0.04 -3.98 -7.79
C VAL A 15 -1.29 -3.79 -6.94
N LEU A 16 -1.44 -2.61 -6.33
CA LEU A 16 -2.59 -2.27 -5.52
C LEU A 16 -3.90 -2.34 -6.32
N SER A 17 -3.92 -1.73 -7.51
CA SER A 17 -5.08 -1.80 -8.42
C SER A 17 -5.40 -3.22 -8.83
N GLY A 18 -4.40 -4.06 -9.11
CA GLY A 18 -4.59 -5.47 -9.41
C GLY A 18 -5.28 -6.22 -8.28
N ILE A 19 -4.79 -6.06 -7.04
CA ILE A 19 -5.38 -6.69 -5.86
C ILE A 19 -6.81 -6.18 -5.62
N PHE A 20 -7.05 -4.87 -5.71
CA PHE A 20 -8.38 -4.30 -5.52
C PHE A 20 -9.40 -4.72 -6.58
N PHE A 21 -8.96 -5.04 -7.79
CA PHE A 21 -9.87 -5.50 -8.84
C PHE A 21 -10.13 -7.01 -8.72
N ILE A 22 -9.08 -7.80 -8.51
CA ILE A 22 -9.19 -9.27 -8.52
C ILE A 22 -9.86 -9.79 -7.24
N THR A 23 -9.65 -9.16 -6.08
CA THR A 23 -10.23 -9.64 -4.80
C THR A 23 -11.77 -9.64 -4.87
N PRO A 24 -12.44 -8.53 -5.22
CA PRO A 24 -13.90 -8.51 -5.34
C PRO A 24 -14.41 -9.45 -6.43
N TYR A 25 -13.69 -9.54 -7.56
CA TYR A 25 -14.04 -10.43 -8.66
C TYR A 25 -14.07 -11.89 -8.22
N ARG A 26 -13.01 -12.36 -7.53
CA ARG A 26 -12.92 -13.74 -7.05
C ARG A 26 -14.00 -14.05 -6.00
N LEU A 27 -14.18 -13.17 -5.02
CA LEU A 27 -15.22 -13.32 -4.00
C LEU A 27 -16.61 -13.43 -4.65
N ALA A 28 -16.90 -12.59 -5.64
CA ALA A 28 -18.17 -12.62 -6.36
C ALA A 28 -18.32 -13.88 -7.24
N ALA A 29 -17.27 -14.32 -7.92
CA ALA A 29 -17.27 -15.52 -8.76
C ALA A 29 -17.54 -16.80 -7.96
N GLU A 30 -17.11 -16.84 -6.69
CA GLU A 30 -17.42 -17.91 -5.75
C GLU A 30 -18.82 -17.80 -5.11
N GLY A 31 -19.63 -16.82 -5.52
CA GLY A 31 -21.00 -16.65 -5.03
C GLY A 31 -21.09 -15.96 -3.66
N SER A 32 -20.03 -15.27 -3.22
CA SER A 32 -20.10 -14.46 -1.99
C SER A 32 -21.12 -13.33 -2.13
N SER A 33 -21.77 -12.99 -1.03
CA SER A 33 -22.71 -11.86 -1.02
C SER A 33 -21.99 -10.53 -1.27
N GLY A 34 -22.70 -9.54 -1.82
CA GLY A 34 -22.14 -8.20 -2.03
C GLY A 34 -21.61 -7.55 -0.76
N ILE A 35 -22.16 -7.91 0.42
CA ILE A 35 -21.65 -7.47 1.72
C ILE A 35 -20.25 -8.02 1.97
N VAL A 36 -20.02 -9.32 1.75
CA VAL A 36 -18.70 -9.95 1.95
C VAL A 36 -17.67 -9.35 1.00
N VAL A 37 -18.06 -9.11 -0.26
CA VAL A 37 -17.22 -8.41 -1.23
C VAL A 37 -16.83 -7.01 -0.75
N GLY A 38 -17.80 -6.22 -0.27
CA GLY A 38 -17.55 -4.88 0.29
C GLY A 38 -16.66 -4.92 1.54
N MET A 39 -16.82 -5.95 2.38
CA MET A 39 -16.02 -6.12 3.59
C MET A 39 -14.53 -6.35 3.28
N ALA A 40 -14.16 -6.95 2.14
CA ALA A 40 -12.76 -7.11 1.77
C ALA A 40 -12.06 -5.74 1.62
N THR A 41 -12.70 -4.81 0.91
CA THR A 41 -12.22 -3.41 0.76
C THR A 41 -12.20 -2.67 2.10
N ALA A 42 -13.20 -2.93 2.96
CA ALA A 42 -13.24 -2.35 4.30
C ALA A 42 -12.08 -2.85 5.18
N VAL A 43 -11.76 -4.15 5.14
CA VAL A 43 -10.62 -4.75 5.84
C VAL A 43 -9.33 -4.08 5.42
N TRP A 44 -9.09 -3.93 4.12
CA TRP A 44 -7.91 -3.21 3.63
C TRP A 44 -7.84 -1.79 4.21
N SER A 45 -8.94 -1.04 4.16
CA SER A 45 -8.99 0.36 4.57
C SER A 45 -8.72 0.52 6.08
N VAL A 46 -9.31 -0.36 6.89
CA VAL A 46 -9.11 -0.38 8.34
C VAL A 46 -7.66 -0.72 8.68
N ILE A 47 -7.12 -1.77 8.08
CA ILE A 47 -5.74 -2.21 8.35
C ILE A 47 -4.74 -1.14 7.89
N TYR A 48 -4.88 -0.64 6.67
CA TYR A 48 -4.06 0.45 6.15
C TYR A 48 -4.11 1.68 7.06
N GLY A 49 -5.30 2.10 7.50
CA GLY A 49 -5.46 3.25 8.38
C GLY A 49 -4.80 3.06 9.75
N LEU A 50 -5.05 1.92 10.42
CA LEU A 50 -4.48 1.62 11.73
C LEU A 50 -2.95 1.52 11.67
N VAL A 51 -2.42 0.81 10.68
CA VAL A 51 -0.97 0.67 10.50
C VAL A 51 -0.35 2.00 10.12
N SER A 52 -1.00 2.82 9.28
CA SER A 52 -0.51 4.16 8.93
C SER A 52 -0.39 5.08 10.14
N ILE A 53 -1.30 4.99 11.12
CA ILE A 53 -1.19 5.74 12.38
C ILE A 53 0.05 5.29 13.17
N LEU A 54 0.31 3.97 13.25
CA LEU A 54 1.46 3.42 13.96
C LEU A 54 2.77 3.81 13.27
N ILE A 55 2.86 3.59 11.95
CA ILE A 55 4.00 4.01 11.13
C ILE A 55 4.19 5.52 11.22
N GLY A 56 3.10 6.27 11.24
CA GLY A 56 3.04 7.71 11.46
C GLY A 56 3.85 8.20 12.65
N ARG A 57 3.89 7.41 13.74
CA ARG A 57 4.58 7.76 14.99
C ARG A 57 6.05 7.37 15.01
N ILE A 58 6.44 6.34 14.26
CA ILE A 58 7.81 5.79 14.28
C ILE A 58 8.65 6.23 13.09
N ALA A 59 7.99 6.56 11.97
CA ALA A 59 8.67 6.93 10.76
C ALA A 59 9.28 8.32 10.90
N ASN A 60 10.53 8.40 10.52
CA ASN A 60 11.30 9.60 10.49
C ASN A 60 12.21 9.56 9.29
N SER A 61 12.88 10.67 9.08
CA SER A 61 13.68 10.89 7.91
C SER A 61 14.87 9.88 7.86
N ARG A 62 15.40 9.42 8.99
CA ARG A 62 16.51 8.44 9.06
C ARG A 62 16.08 7.01 8.69
N ASN A 63 14.89 6.57 9.09
CA ASN A 63 14.42 5.19 8.85
C ASN A 63 13.47 5.05 7.66
N ALA A 64 13.05 6.15 7.02
CA ALA A 64 12.10 6.11 5.90
C ALA A 64 12.50 5.17 4.75
N PRO A 65 13.77 5.12 4.26
CA PRO A 65 14.14 4.19 3.19
C PRO A 65 13.93 2.72 3.58
N VAL A 66 14.30 2.35 4.81
CA VAL A 66 14.14 0.98 5.32
C VAL A 66 12.66 0.61 5.41
N LEU A 67 11.80 1.53 5.87
CA LEU A 67 10.36 1.28 5.94
C LEU A 67 9.74 1.12 4.54
N ILE A 68 10.19 1.90 3.56
CA ILE A 68 9.76 1.80 2.15
C ILE A 68 10.15 0.42 1.58
N GLU A 69 11.38 -0.04 1.82
CA GLU A 69 11.85 -1.35 1.37
C GLU A 69 11.04 -2.48 2.00
N LEU A 70 10.81 -2.43 3.31
CA LEU A 70 9.96 -3.39 4.01
C LEU A 70 8.52 -3.38 3.47
N GLY A 71 7.96 -2.20 3.20
CA GLY A 71 6.66 -2.05 2.57
C GLY A 71 6.60 -2.72 1.20
N GLY A 72 7.63 -2.50 0.37
CA GLY A 72 7.78 -3.16 -0.94
C GLY A 72 7.85 -4.68 -0.85
N ILE A 73 8.61 -5.22 0.11
CA ILE A 73 8.69 -6.67 0.36
C ILE A 73 7.32 -7.22 0.77
N VAL A 74 6.62 -6.57 1.69
CA VAL A 74 5.29 -7.00 2.14
C VAL A 74 4.27 -6.95 0.99
N VAL A 75 4.32 -5.90 0.15
CA VAL A 75 3.46 -5.80 -1.04
C VAL A 75 3.77 -6.93 -2.02
N ALA A 76 5.05 -7.20 -2.31
CA ALA A 76 5.46 -8.28 -3.21
C ALA A 76 5.02 -9.66 -2.69
N LEU A 77 5.20 -9.92 -1.39
CA LEU A 77 4.73 -11.15 -0.75
C LEU A 77 3.20 -11.27 -0.82
N SER A 78 2.48 -10.18 -0.58
CA SER A 78 1.02 -10.19 -0.69
C SER A 78 0.56 -10.49 -2.12
N ALA A 79 1.21 -9.92 -3.14
CA ALA A 79 0.89 -10.18 -4.54
C ALA A 79 1.22 -11.62 -4.95
N PHE A 80 2.37 -12.15 -4.53
CA PHE A 80 2.77 -13.53 -4.82
C PHE A 80 1.83 -14.53 -4.16
N GLY A 81 1.52 -14.33 -2.87
CA GLY A 81 0.57 -15.14 -2.13
C GLY A 81 -0.82 -15.09 -2.75
N PHE A 82 -1.26 -13.92 -3.19
CA PHE A 82 -2.54 -13.73 -3.86
C PHE A 82 -2.66 -14.51 -5.18
N ILE A 83 -1.56 -14.70 -5.91
CA ILE A 83 -1.55 -15.48 -7.16
C ILE A 83 -1.61 -16.99 -6.88
N ILE A 84 -0.86 -17.47 -5.89
CA ILE A 84 -0.66 -18.91 -5.65
C ILE A 84 -1.70 -19.51 -4.72
N LEU A 85 -2.11 -18.74 -3.70
CA LEU A 85 -3.02 -19.18 -2.64
C LEU A 85 -4.35 -18.45 -2.79
N ASP A 86 -5.17 -18.97 -3.69
CA ASP A 86 -6.38 -18.35 -4.22
C ASP A 86 -7.66 -18.63 -3.41
N GLY A 87 -7.59 -19.45 -2.36
CA GLY A 87 -8.76 -19.77 -1.54
C GLY A 87 -9.50 -18.54 -1.00
N LEU A 88 -10.83 -18.61 -0.94
CA LEU A 88 -11.73 -17.52 -0.58
C LEU A 88 -11.29 -16.72 0.67
N TYR A 89 -10.98 -17.42 1.76
CA TYR A 89 -10.59 -16.77 3.02
C TYR A 89 -9.18 -16.19 2.98
N MET A 90 -8.31 -16.72 2.11
CA MET A 90 -6.96 -16.17 1.92
C MET A 90 -7.01 -14.81 1.24
N GLN A 91 -8.05 -14.52 0.46
CA GLN A 91 -8.27 -13.19 -0.14
C GLN A 91 -8.28 -12.08 0.94
N PHE A 92 -8.92 -12.33 2.10
CA PHE A 92 -8.93 -11.38 3.22
C PHE A 92 -7.57 -11.25 3.90
N PHE A 93 -6.82 -12.34 4.02
CA PHE A 93 -5.46 -12.30 4.57
C PHE A 93 -4.52 -11.49 3.66
N TRP A 94 -4.55 -11.77 2.36
CA TRP A 94 -3.69 -11.07 1.40
C TRP A 94 -4.04 -9.59 1.27
N ILE A 95 -5.33 -9.24 1.28
CA ILE A 95 -5.73 -7.83 1.21
C ILE A 95 -5.36 -7.08 2.50
N ALA A 96 -5.45 -7.72 3.67
CA ALA A 96 -4.99 -7.14 4.94
C ALA A 96 -3.46 -6.94 4.95
N LEU A 97 -2.70 -7.97 4.55
CA LEU A 97 -1.25 -7.91 4.46
C LEU A 97 -0.79 -6.85 3.46
N ASN A 98 -1.50 -6.73 2.33
CA ASN A 98 -1.26 -5.66 1.37
C ASN A 98 -1.49 -4.28 1.99
N GLY A 99 -2.59 -4.08 2.73
CA GLY A 99 -2.86 -2.84 3.47
C GLY A 99 -1.72 -2.46 4.43
N CYS A 100 -1.14 -3.44 5.13
CA CYS A 100 0.07 -3.23 5.93
C CYS A 100 1.25 -2.76 5.06
N GLY A 101 1.55 -3.47 3.97
CA GLY A 101 2.65 -3.10 3.08
C GLY A 101 2.52 -1.70 2.49
N ILE A 102 1.31 -1.32 2.09
CA ILE A 102 1.00 0.03 1.58
C ILE A 102 1.20 1.09 2.67
N ALA A 103 0.83 0.82 3.93
CA ALA A 103 1.07 1.76 5.04
C ALA A 103 2.57 1.99 5.31
N PHE A 104 3.37 0.92 5.24
CA PHE A 104 4.84 1.00 5.35
C PHE A 104 5.48 1.74 4.17
N TYR A 105 4.83 1.76 3.01
CA TYR A 105 5.29 2.50 1.83
C TYR A 105 4.85 3.96 1.85
N CYS A 106 3.54 4.23 1.84
CA CYS A 106 2.98 5.56 1.55
C CYS A 106 3.44 6.63 2.55
N MET A 107 3.34 6.37 3.85
CA MET A 107 3.66 7.38 4.85
C MET A 107 5.17 7.71 4.88
N PRO A 108 6.09 6.72 4.92
CA PRO A 108 7.53 6.98 4.85
C PRO A 108 7.98 7.54 3.50
N PHE A 109 7.33 7.18 2.39
CA PHE A 109 7.63 7.73 1.08
C PHE A 109 7.43 9.25 1.03
N GLN A 110 6.35 9.76 1.63
CA GLN A 110 6.13 11.21 1.73
C GLN A 110 7.26 11.92 2.50
N LEU A 111 7.73 11.32 3.60
CA LEU A 111 8.87 11.84 4.37
C LEU A 111 10.18 11.79 3.58
N PHE A 112 10.41 10.70 2.83
CA PHE A 112 11.59 10.52 1.99
C PHE A 112 11.63 11.56 0.87
N MET A 113 10.52 11.74 0.16
CA MET A 113 10.42 12.73 -0.91
C MET A 113 10.62 14.17 -0.41
N LYS A 114 10.18 14.48 0.81
CA LYS A 114 10.41 15.81 1.43
C LYS A 114 11.89 16.20 1.49
N ARG A 115 12.78 15.23 1.66
CA ARG A 115 14.23 15.47 1.74
C ARG A 115 14.88 15.73 0.39
N LEU A 116 14.22 15.32 -0.69
CA LEU A 116 14.72 15.47 -2.05
C LEU A 116 14.28 16.79 -2.70
N GLU A 117 13.31 17.48 -2.09
CA GLU A 117 12.85 18.79 -2.56
C GLU A 117 13.67 19.94 -1.96
N PRO A 118 14.05 20.96 -2.77
CA PRO A 118 14.78 22.15 -2.29
C PRO A 118 14.00 22.93 -1.21
N ASP A 119 12.67 22.92 -1.26
CA ASP A 119 11.77 23.66 -0.37
C ASP A 119 11.09 22.75 0.66
N ALA A 120 11.90 22.00 1.42
CA ALA A 120 11.46 21.07 2.48
C ALA A 120 10.63 21.72 3.63
N ARG A 121 10.30 23.02 3.58
CA ARG A 121 9.54 23.76 4.59
C ARG A 121 8.03 23.83 4.33
N THR A 122 7.52 23.28 3.22
CA THR A 122 6.07 23.22 2.94
C THR A 122 5.40 22.06 3.69
N GLY A 123 4.11 22.21 4.02
CA GLY A 123 3.35 21.21 4.79
C GLY A 123 3.24 19.87 4.05
N VAL A 124 2.66 19.89 2.85
CA VAL A 124 2.59 18.75 1.92
C VAL A 124 3.65 18.93 0.83
N VAL A 125 4.50 17.93 0.65
CA VAL A 125 5.57 17.88 -0.34
C VAL A 125 4.97 17.80 -1.74
N ARG A 126 5.52 18.53 -2.73
CA ARG A 126 4.92 18.60 -4.08
C ARG A 126 4.87 17.21 -4.74
N ALA A 127 5.89 16.39 -4.55
CA ALA A 127 5.92 15.01 -5.03
C ALA A 127 4.85 14.11 -4.39
N SER A 128 4.51 14.32 -3.12
CA SER A 128 3.40 13.64 -2.47
C SER A 128 2.06 14.11 -3.05
N ALA A 129 1.90 15.42 -3.26
CA ALA A 129 0.70 16.00 -3.87
C ALA A 129 0.49 15.62 -5.35
N LEU A 130 1.56 15.23 -6.07
CA LEU A 130 1.47 14.78 -7.46
C LEU A 130 1.15 13.29 -7.61
N TYR A 131 1.30 12.51 -6.54
CA TYR A 131 1.09 11.06 -6.54
C TYR A 131 -0.17 10.61 -5.77
N THR A 132 -0.71 11.48 -4.91
CA THR A 132 -2.00 11.26 -4.23
C THR A 132 -3.12 11.77 -5.12
#